data_AF-A0A0P7ZL48-F1
#
_entry.id   AF-A0A0P7ZL48-F1
#
_cell.length_a   1.000
_cell.length_b   1.000
_cell.length_c   1.000
_cell.angle_alpha   90.00
_cell.angle_beta   90.00
_cell.angle_gamma   90.00
#
_symmetry.space_group_name_H-M   'P 1'
#
loop_
_entity.id
_entity.type
_entity.pdbx_description
1 polymer ?
#
loop_
_entity_poly.entity_id
_entity_poly.type
_entity_poly.pdbx_seq_one_letter_code
_entity_poly.pdbx_strand_id
1 'polypeptide(L)'
;MAYTTSPLTGIPLLIGVLAIIFSFLFYGGNWLSTFFSNQWATYVSPVINDAIHYVFGSGIIGKILIWGFDAGILAALAVGIPYVLTFYFMLAFLEDSGYLNSVAFLTDRLMHKFGLHGRAIIPLVAGAGCNVPAIIGTRVLTTMRERTIASTLITLIPCSARTAVILGAVSLFVGWKPAVAIYLIIFALVFVVGAGLNKIMPGKSTGLVMEMFPFRMPMMSNILKKTWYRFKDFVFVAFPIVLVGSMVLGGLYESGYLWKLASPLSPIVEGWLGLPAVAGLTLIFAVLRKELALQLLVTLAVVMYGGGAKDLLLFMTPAQLFVYALVNTIYIPCVATIAVLGRELGWKRAFGIMAFTITLAILIGGIASRIIGYYHLL
;
A
#
# COMPACT_ATOMS: atom_id res chain seq x y z
N MET A 1 -28.44 -8.78 16.63
CA MET A 1 -27.86 -9.83 15.76
C MET A 1 -28.56 -9.95 14.41
N ALA A 2 -29.90 -9.94 14.33
CA ALA A 2 -30.62 -10.04 13.04
C ALA A 2 -30.28 -8.90 12.04
N TYR A 3 -30.06 -7.67 12.52
CA TYR A 3 -29.75 -6.52 11.67
C TYR A 3 -28.33 -6.56 11.05
N THR A 4 -27.39 -7.31 11.62
CA THR A 4 -26.01 -7.37 11.09
C THR A 4 -25.79 -8.55 10.15
N THR A 5 -26.68 -9.54 10.16
CA THR A 5 -26.58 -10.76 9.34
C THR A 5 -27.51 -10.77 8.13
N SER A 6 -28.55 -9.95 8.11
CA SER A 6 -29.41 -9.82 6.92
C SER A 6 -28.66 -9.10 5.80
N PRO A 7 -28.75 -9.53 4.53
CA PRO A 7 -28.03 -8.89 3.43
C PRO A 7 -28.49 -7.44 3.17
N LEU A 8 -29.76 -7.13 3.43
CA LEU A 8 -30.32 -5.78 3.23
C LEU A 8 -29.84 -4.77 4.26
N THR A 9 -29.63 -5.17 5.51
CA THR A 9 -29.18 -4.26 6.59
C THR A 9 -27.70 -4.40 6.92
N GLY A 10 -27.14 -5.60 6.73
CA GLY A 10 -25.75 -5.94 7.03
C GLY A 10 -24.76 -5.36 6.02
N ILE A 11 -25.09 -5.32 4.72
CA ILE A 11 -24.19 -4.74 3.69
C ILE A 11 -24.06 -3.22 3.85
N PRO A 12 -25.14 -2.43 4.02
CA PRO A 12 -25.02 -0.99 4.31
C PRO A 12 -24.24 -0.71 5.59
N LEU A 13 -24.48 -1.51 6.64
CA LEU A 13 -23.77 -1.38 7.90
C LEU A 13 -22.28 -1.73 7.75
N LEU A 14 -21.94 -2.76 6.97
CA LEU A 14 -20.56 -3.08 6.59
C LEU A 14 -19.89 -1.90 5.89
N ILE A 15 -20.54 -1.32 4.88
CA ILE A 15 -20.02 -0.16 4.16
C ILE A 15 -19.83 1.03 5.12
N GLY A 16 -20.79 1.28 6.01
CA GLY A 16 -20.70 2.33 7.02
C GLY A 16 -19.54 2.12 7.99
N VAL A 17 -19.36 0.91 8.52
CA VAL A 17 -18.25 0.58 9.40
C VAL A 17 -16.91 0.70 8.66
N LEU A 18 -16.81 0.19 7.44
CA LEU A 18 -15.63 0.37 6.59
C LEU A 18 -15.32 1.85 6.38
N ALA A 19 -16.33 2.66 6.04
CA ALA A 19 -16.17 4.10 5.85
C ALA A 19 -15.66 4.79 7.12
N ILE A 20 -16.16 4.39 8.30
CA ILE A 20 -15.67 4.89 9.59
C ILE A 20 -14.20 4.49 9.82
N ILE A 21 -13.84 3.22 9.54
CA ILE A 21 -12.45 2.75 9.65
C ILE A 21 -11.53 3.55 8.74
N PHE A 22 -11.87 3.69 7.46
CA PHE A 22 -11.07 4.44 6.51
C PHE A 22 -10.98 5.92 6.89
N SER A 23 -12.10 6.53 7.27
CA SER A 23 -12.13 7.92 7.72
C SER A 23 -11.23 8.11 8.94
N PHE A 24 -11.34 7.27 9.96
CA PHE A 24 -10.46 7.34 11.13
C PHE A 24 -8.99 7.12 10.78
N LEU A 25 -8.69 6.20 9.86
CA LEU A 25 -7.33 5.93 9.40
C LEU A 25 -6.72 7.11 8.63
N PHE A 26 -7.50 7.76 7.75
CA PHE A 26 -7.04 8.94 7.01
C PHE A 26 -6.95 10.18 7.89
N TYR A 27 -8.00 10.55 8.61
CA TYR A 27 -8.03 11.75 9.44
C TYR A 27 -7.14 11.60 10.68
N GLY A 28 -7.29 10.50 11.42
CA GLY A 28 -6.49 10.21 12.61
C GLY A 28 -5.03 9.94 12.28
N GLY A 29 -4.78 9.17 11.23
CA GLY A 29 -3.41 8.92 10.74
C GLY A 29 -2.73 10.19 10.24
N ASN A 30 -3.43 11.03 9.47
CA ASN A 30 -2.88 12.30 8.98
C ASN A 30 -2.63 13.32 10.11
N TRP A 31 -3.55 13.43 11.06
CA TRP A 31 -3.36 14.31 12.23
C TRP A 31 -2.11 13.93 13.02
N LEU A 32 -1.97 12.64 13.32
CA LEU A 32 -0.84 12.12 14.07
C LEU A 32 0.47 12.18 13.26
N SER A 33 0.40 11.93 11.93
CA SER A 33 1.52 12.12 11.00
C SER A 33 2.01 13.56 10.98
N THR A 34 1.10 14.53 10.89
CA THR A 34 1.42 15.96 10.84
C THR A 34 2.02 16.42 12.16
N PHE A 35 1.48 15.93 13.28
CA PHE A 35 2.04 16.20 14.60
C PHE A 35 3.50 15.72 14.67
N PHE A 36 3.76 14.46 14.35
CA PHE A 36 5.10 13.90 14.38
C PHE A 36 6.06 14.56 13.38
N SER A 37 5.63 14.85 12.16
CA SER A 37 6.47 15.52 11.16
C SER A 37 6.85 16.93 11.60
N ASN A 38 5.92 17.68 12.19
CA ASN A 38 6.19 19.05 12.64
C ASN A 38 7.14 19.07 13.82
N GLN A 39 6.95 18.17 14.79
CA GLN A 39 7.87 18.05 15.93
C GLN A 39 9.27 17.63 15.46
N TRP A 40 9.34 16.68 14.53
CA TRP A 40 10.62 16.21 13.99
C TRP A 40 11.35 17.32 13.22
N ALA A 41 10.66 18.01 12.32
CA ALA A 41 11.21 19.08 11.51
C ALA A 41 11.67 20.28 12.36
N THR A 42 11.00 20.56 13.48
CA THR A 42 11.32 21.71 14.35
C THR A 42 12.47 21.41 15.30
N TYR A 43 12.51 20.22 15.91
CA TYR A 43 13.43 19.94 17.01
C TYR A 43 14.58 19.00 16.66
N VAL A 44 14.38 18.06 15.73
CA VAL A 44 15.30 16.94 15.51
C VAL A 44 16.06 17.08 14.19
N SER A 45 15.37 17.39 13.09
CA SER A 45 15.98 17.58 11.77
C SER A 45 17.11 18.62 11.75
N PRO A 46 16.99 19.83 12.35
CA PRO A 46 18.10 20.79 12.36
C PRO A 46 19.31 20.29 13.15
N VAL A 47 19.07 19.66 14.31
CA VAL A 47 20.16 19.11 15.15
C VAL A 47 20.92 18.00 14.42
N ILE A 48 20.19 17.10 13.74
CA ILE A 48 20.79 16.01 12.97
C ILE A 48 21.56 16.56 11.75
N ASN A 49 20.98 17.50 11.01
CA ASN A 49 21.65 18.11 9.86
C ASN A 49 22.92 18.84 10.28
N ASP A 50 22.86 19.66 11.34
CA ASP A 50 24.00 20.41 11.85
C ASP A 50 25.10 19.47 12.36
N ALA A 51 24.74 18.41 13.10
CA ALA A 51 25.69 17.41 13.57
C ALA A 51 26.36 16.66 12.42
N ILE A 52 25.62 16.25 11.39
CA ILE A 52 26.18 15.55 10.23
C ILE A 52 27.05 16.48 9.40
N HIS A 53 26.61 17.73 9.19
CA HIS A 53 27.40 18.74 8.47
C HIS A 53 28.69 19.10 9.21
N TYR A 54 28.68 19.14 10.55
CA TYR A 54 29.87 19.41 11.33
C TYR A 54 30.90 18.26 11.25
N VAL A 55 30.45 17.00 11.25
CA VAL A 55 31.35 15.83 11.29
C VAL A 55 31.80 15.39 9.89
N PHE A 56 30.91 15.43 8.89
CA PHE A 56 31.18 14.87 7.55
C PHE A 56 31.19 15.93 6.43
N GLY A 57 30.93 17.20 6.75
CA GLY A 57 30.87 18.29 5.77
C GLY A 57 29.67 18.22 4.83
N SER A 58 29.75 18.94 3.70
CA SER A 58 28.74 18.95 2.63
C SER A 58 28.99 17.89 1.55
N GLY A 59 29.91 16.95 1.79
CA GLY A 59 30.25 15.89 0.86
C GLY A 59 29.11 14.88 0.65
N ILE A 60 29.25 14.05 -0.37
CA ILE A 60 28.30 12.98 -0.73
C ILE A 60 27.95 12.09 0.48
N ILE A 61 28.93 11.75 1.33
CA ILE A 61 28.72 10.91 2.51
C ILE A 61 27.79 11.59 3.52
N GLY A 62 27.98 12.88 3.78
CA GLY A 62 27.11 13.65 4.68
C GLY A 62 25.67 13.69 4.19
N LYS A 63 25.46 13.91 2.89
CA LYS A 63 24.11 13.89 2.28
C LYS A 63 23.44 12.52 2.35
N ILE A 64 24.18 11.43 2.13
CA ILE A 64 23.66 10.06 2.27
C ILE A 64 23.22 9.77 3.71
N LEU A 65 23.99 10.22 4.69
CA LEU A 65 23.61 10.08 6.10
C LEU A 65 22.34 10.88 6.43
N ILE A 66 22.18 12.09 5.89
CA ILE A 66 20.97 12.89 6.07
C ILE A 66 19.75 12.18 5.46
N TRP A 67 19.88 11.62 4.25
CA TRP A 67 18.83 10.79 3.64
C TRP A 67 18.45 9.57 4.49
N GLY A 68 19.44 8.92 5.11
CA GLY A 68 19.23 7.76 5.95
C GLY A 68 18.60 8.07 7.31
N PHE A 69 19.26 8.93 8.08
CA PHE A 69 18.89 9.21 9.45
C PHE A 69 17.75 10.21 9.55
N ASP A 70 17.82 11.34 8.85
CA ASP A 70 16.75 12.34 8.96
C ASP A 70 15.51 11.88 8.18
N ALA A 71 15.65 11.74 6.85
CA ALA A 71 14.50 11.39 6.01
C ALA A 71 13.99 9.96 6.28
N GLY A 72 14.86 9.00 6.60
CA GLY A 72 14.46 7.62 6.92
C GLY A 72 13.80 7.45 8.30
N ILE A 73 14.24 8.15 9.34
CA ILE A 73 13.58 8.09 10.64
C ILE A 73 12.28 8.89 10.62
N LEU A 74 12.29 10.09 10.03
CA LEU A 74 11.07 10.88 9.81
C LEU A 74 10.04 10.05 9.06
N ALA A 75 10.44 9.35 8.00
CA ALA A 75 9.58 8.45 7.25
C ALA A 75 8.87 7.40 8.12
N ALA A 76 9.65 6.67 8.91
CA ALA A 76 9.12 5.63 9.76
C ALA A 76 8.22 6.20 10.86
N LEU A 77 8.60 7.34 11.44
CA LEU A 77 7.95 7.94 12.61
C LEU A 77 6.71 8.77 12.26
N ALA A 78 6.74 9.50 11.15
CA ALA A 78 5.62 10.31 10.69
C ALA A 78 4.60 9.51 9.86
N VAL A 79 5.03 8.52 9.06
CA VAL A 79 4.10 7.79 8.19
C VAL A 79 3.92 6.34 8.63
N GLY A 80 4.99 5.63 8.94
CA GLY A 80 4.88 4.23 9.36
C GLY A 80 4.05 4.09 10.64
N ILE A 81 4.44 4.84 11.68
CA ILE A 81 3.84 4.72 13.01
C ILE A 81 2.36 5.13 13.04
N PRO A 82 1.97 6.33 12.55
CA PRO A 82 0.62 6.84 12.79
C PRO A 82 -0.47 6.04 12.10
N TYR A 83 -0.24 5.66 10.85
CA TYR A 83 -1.21 4.89 10.07
C TYR A 83 -1.30 3.43 10.56
N VAL A 84 -0.19 2.83 10.99
CA VAL A 84 -0.23 1.46 11.52
C VAL A 84 -0.84 1.40 12.93
N LEU A 85 -0.55 2.40 13.77
CA LEU A 85 -1.12 2.48 15.12
C LEU A 85 -2.64 2.66 15.06
N THR A 86 -3.12 3.62 14.27
CA THR A 86 -4.57 3.88 14.07
C THR A 86 -5.27 2.67 13.46
N PHE A 87 -4.63 1.98 12.50
CA PHE A 87 -5.14 0.75 11.94
C PHE A 87 -5.28 -0.38 12.98
N TYR A 88 -4.22 -0.67 13.75
CA TYR A 88 -4.28 -1.75 14.75
C TYR A 88 -5.26 -1.44 15.88
N PHE A 89 -5.39 -0.18 16.27
CA PHE A 89 -6.39 0.26 17.24
C PHE A 89 -7.80 -0.06 16.76
N MET A 90 -8.12 0.31 15.52
CA MET A 90 -9.44 0.08 14.94
C MET A 90 -9.70 -1.42 14.72
N LEU A 91 -8.70 -2.17 14.26
CA LEU A 91 -8.81 -3.62 14.10
C LEU A 91 -9.05 -4.32 15.44
N ALA A 92 -8.33 -3.92 16.50
CA ALA A 92 -8.53 -4.47 17.84
C ALA A 92 -9.92 -4.13 18.41
N PHE A 93 -10.43 -2.93 18.13
CA PHE A 93 -11.81 -2.55 18.47
C PHE A 93 -12.86 -3.41 17.75
N LEU A 94 -12.68 -3.67 16.45
CA LEU A 94 -13.57 -4.55 15.69
C LEU A 94 -13.49 -6.02 16.13
N GLU A 95 -12.29 -6.48 16.52
CA GLU A 95 -12.05 -7.83 17.02
C GLU A 95 -12.73 -8.05 18.38
N ASP A 96 -12.55 -7.13 19.33
CA ASP A 96 -13.11 -7.24 20.68
C ASP A 96 -14.62 -7.01 20.73
N SER A 97 -15.18 -6.23 19.78
CA SER A 97 -16.64 -6.06 19.67
C SER A 97 -17.36 -7.29 19.12
N GLY A 98 -16.63 -8.25 18.52
CA GLY A 98 -17.21 -9.41 17.85
C GLY A 98 -17.84 -9.09 16.49
N TYR A 99 -17.70 -7.86 15.99
CA TYR A 99 -18.25 -7.45 14.70
C TYR A 99 -17.64 -8.23 13.52
N LEU A 100 -16.34 -8.55 13.60
CA LEU A 100 -15.65 -9.34 12.58
C LEU A 100 -16.32 -10.71 12.29
N ASN A 101 -16.96 -11.32 13.29
CA ASN A 101 -17.70 -12.58 13.10
C ASN A 101 -18.95 -12.38 12.24
N SER A 102 -19.71 -11.31 12.49
CA SER A 102 -20.89 -10.96 11.68
C SER A 102 -20.50 -10.67 10.23
N VAL A 103 -19.40 -9.95 10.01
CA VAL A 103 -18.89 -9.65 8.68
C VAL A 103 -18.41 -10.91 7.95
N ALA A 104 -17.71 -11.79 8.65
CA ALA A 104 -17.26 -13.07 8.09
C ALA A 104 -18.44 -13.92 7.62
N PHE A 105 -19.53 -13.98 8.41
CA PHE A 105 -20.75 -14.68 8.01
C PHE A 105 -21.42 -14.07 6.78
N LEU A 106 -21.59 -12.74 6.75
CA LEU A 106 -22.24 -12.03 5.63
C LEU A 106 -21.47 -12.19 4.32
N THR A 107 -20.14 -12.20 4.39
CA THR A 107 -19.25 -12.26 3.22
C THR A 107 -18.84 -13.68 2.82
N ASP A 108 -19.25 -14.71 3.59
CA ASP A 108 -18.82 -16.10 3.37
C ASP A 108 -19.16 -16.64 1.98
N ARG A 109 -20.37 -16.35 1.48
CA ARG A 109 -20.79 -16.74 0.11
C ARG A 109 -19.92 -16.09 -0.96
N LEU A 110 -19.51 -14.84 -0.76
CA LEU A 110 -18.64 -14.14 -1.72
C LEU A 110 -17.22 -14.69 -1.65
N MET A 111 -16.71 -14.95 -0.45
CA MET A 111 -15.36 -15.51 -0.25
C MET A 111 -15.23 -16.92 -0.83
N HIS A 112 -16.29 -17.74 -0.76
CA HIS A 112 -16.29 -19.07 -1.38
C HIS A 112 -16.11 -19.04 -2.90
N LYS A 113 -16.57 -17.97 -3.59
CA LYS A 113 -16.29 -17.80 -5.03
C LYS A 113 -14.79 -17.63 -5.31
N PHE A 114 -14.06 -17.04 -4.37
CA PHE A 114 -12.60 -16.91 -4.40
C PHE A 114 -11.85 -18.10 -3.79
N GLY A 115 -12.56 -19.16 -3.38
CA GLY A 115 -11.94 -20.31 -2.71
C GLY A 115 -11.43 -20.00 -1.31
N LEU A 116 -11.94 -18.92 -0.70
CA LEU A 116 -11.58 -18.42 0.61
C LEU A 116 -12.71 -18.65 1.61
N HIS A 117 -12.35 -18.75 2.89
CA HIS A 117 -13.30 -18.74 3.99
C HIS A 117 -13.78 -17.32 4.29
N GLY A 118 -14.99 -17.13 4.83
CA GLY A 118 -15.51 -15.82 5.25
C GLY A 118 -14.59 -15.03 6.18
N ARG A 119 -13.74 -15.72 6.96
CA ARG A 119 -12.70 -15.10 7.81
C ARG A 119 -11.63 -14.34 7.02
N ALA A 120 -11.45 -14.64 5.73
CA ALA A 120 -10.48 -13.95 4.86
C ALA A 120 -10.85 -12.48 4.58
N ILE A 121 -12.11 -12.08 4.82
CA ILE A 121 -12.53 -10.69 4.66
C ILE A 121 -11.77 -9.76 5.61
N ILE A 122 -11.42 -10.23 6.81
CA ILE A 122 -10.76 -9.45 7.85
C ILE A 122 -9.40 -8.95 7.34
N PRO A 123 -8.47 -9.83 6.88
CA PRO A 123 -7.21 -9.37 6.33
C PRO A 123 -7.36 -8.68 4.96
N LEU A 124 -8.38 -8.98 4.15
CA LEU A 124 -8.62 -8.27 2.88
C LEU A 124 -8.96 -6.79 3.09
N VAL A 125 -9.89 -6.52 4.01
CA VAL A 125 -10.25 -5.16 4.43
C VAL A 125 -9.05 -4.46 5.05
N ALA A 126 -8.28 -5.18 5.87
CA ALA A 126 -7.04 -4.65 6.47
C ALA A 126 -6.03 -4.17 5.42
N GLY A 127 -5.95 -4.86 4.26
CA GLY A 127 -5.00 -4.56 3.19
C GLY A 127 -5.18 -3.15 2.61
N ALA A 128 -6.42 -2.66 2.59
CA ALA A 128 -6.71 -1.31 2.13
C ALA A 128 -6.15 -0.21 3.05
N GLY A 129 -5.86 -0.55 4.33
CA GLY A 129 -5.04 0.28 5.19
C GLY A 129 -3.56 0.10 4.87
N CYS A 130 -3.01 -1.07 5.22
CA CYS A 130 -1.62 -1.43 4.94
C CYS A 130 -1.48 -2.93 4.67
N ASN A 131 -0.72 -3.29 3.64
CA ASN A 131 -0.55 -4.69 3.22
C ASN A 131 0.25 -5.52 4.24
N VAL A 132 1.15 -4.90 5.00
CA VAL A 132 2.00 -5.58 6.00
C VAL A 132 1.15 -6.24 7.11
N PRO A 133 0.36 -5.49 7.91
CA PRO A 133 -0.45 -6.09 8.97
C PRO A 133 -1.53 -7.02 8.41
N ALA A 134 -2.04 -6.72 7.21
CA ALA A 134 -3.02 -7.56 6.52
C ALA A 134 -2.49 -8.94 6.19
N ILE A 135 -1.25 -9.04 5.66
CA ILE A 135 -0.62 -10.32 5.33
C ILE A 135 -0.30 -11.11 6.60
N ILE A 136 0.19 -10.47 7.67
CA ILE A 136 0.39 -11.14 8.97
C ILE A 136 -0.95 -11.67 9.51
N GLY A 137 -2.03 -10.92 9.32
CA GLY A 137 -3.40 -11.31 9.69
C GLY A 137 -3.93 -12.54 8.95
N THR A 138 -3.33 -12.94 7.82
CA THR A 138 -3.73 -14.16 7.11
C THR A 138 -3.44 -15.44 7.90
N ARG A 139 -2.66 -15.39 8.99
CA ARG A 139 -2.44 -16.51 9.91
C ARG A 139 -3.74 -17.11 10.49
N VAL A 140 -4.81 -16.33 10.53
CA VAL A 140 -6.15 -16.79 10.95
C VAL A 140 -6.74 -17.83 9.97
N LEU A 141 -6.25 -17.88 8.72
CA LEU A 141 -6.66 -18.86 7.73
C LEU A 141 -5.98 -20.21 7.99
N THR A 142 -6.75 -21.29 7.80
CA THR A 142 -6.39 -22.66 8.18
C THR A 142 -5.40 -23.29 7.20
N THR A 143 -5.58 -23.05 5.90
CA THR A 143 -4.78 -23.69 4.86
C THR A 143 -3.79 -22.73 4.22
N MET A 144 -2.63 -23.26 3.80
CA MET A 144 -1.64 -22.48 3.04
C MET A 144 -2.18 -22.02 1.68
N ARG A 145 -3.13 -22.76 1.09
CA ARG A 145 -3.83 -22.35 -0.13
C ARG A 145 -4.58 -21.04 0.11
N GLU A 146 -5.44 -21.00 1.11
CA GLU A 146 -6.20 -19.80 1.48
C GLU A 146 -5.29 -18.62 1.80
N ARG A 147 -4.20 -18.86 2.55
CA ARG A 147 -3.20 -17.81 2.84
C ARG A 147 -2.58 -17.24 1.57
N THR A 148 -2.19 -18.09 0.62
CA THR A 148 -1.55 -17.64 -0.63
C THR A 148 -2.52 -16.83 -1.49
N ILE A 149 -3.78 -17.28 -1.61
CA ILE A 149 -4.82 -16.56 -2.35
C ILE A 149 -5.10 -15.21 -1.67
N ALA A 150 -5.33 -15.20 -0.36
CA ALA A 150 -5.62 -14.00 0.40
C ALA A 150 -4.47 -12.99 0.32
N SER A 151 -3.22 -13.41 0.51
CA SER A 151 -2.06 -12.52 0.38
C SER A 151 -1.90 -11.95 -1.02
N THR A 152 -2.17 -12.73 -2.07
CA THR A 152 -2.12 -12.24 -3.46
C THR A 152 -3.20 -11.17 -3.69
N LEU A 153 -4.41 -11.39 -3.21
CA LEU A 153 -5.49 -10.41 -3.31
C LEU A 153 -5.20 -9.15 -2.49
N ILE A 154 -4.66 -9.30 -1.27
CA ILE A 154 -4.21 -8.16 -0.44
C ILE A 154 -3.18 -7.32 -1.18
N THR A 155 -2.23 -7.95 -1.90
CA THR A 155 -1.23 -7.18 -2.67
C THR A 155 -1.80 -6.40 -3.85
N LEU A 156 -2.99 -6.77 -4.34
CA LEU A 156 -3.69 -6.06 -5.43
C LEU A 156 -4.61 -4.95 -4.92
N ILE A 157 -5.04 -5.01 -3.66
CA ILE A 157 -5.86 -3.98 -3.05
C ILE A 157 -5.01 -2.69 -2.88
N PRO A 158 -5.57 -1.52 -3.23
CA PRO A 158 -4.87 -0.25 -3.02
C PRO A 158 -4.84 0.04 -1.51
N CYS A 159 -3.65 0.05 -0.93
CA CYS A 159 -3.41 0.52 0.43
C CYS A 159 -3.50 2.06 0.51
N SER A 160 -3.50 2.61 1.72
CA SER A 160 -3.61 4.06 1.97
C SER A 160 -2.64 4.92 1.14
N ALA A 161 -1.41 4.44 0.96
CA ALA A 161 -0.40 5.11 0.13
C ALA A 161 -0.76 5.09 -1.37
N ARG A 162 -1.28 3.97 -1.88
CA ARG A 162 -1.68 3.85 -3.30
C ARG A 162 -2.94 4.66 -3.58
N THR A 163 -3.89 4.67 -2.65
CA THR A 163 -5.06 5.55 -2.75
C THR A 163 -4.68 7.03 -2.75
N ALA A 164 -3.66 7.41 -1.96
CA ALA A 164 -3.12 8.77 -1.99
C ALA A 164 -2.49 9.12 -3.35
N VAL A 165 -1.83 8.17 -4.01
CA VAL A 165 -1.30 8.38 -5.37
C VAL A 165 -2.43 8.53 -6.39
N ILE A 166 -3.48 7.71 -6.33
CA ILE A 166 -4.63 7.80 -7.24
C ILE A 166 -5.32 9.16 -7.08
N LEU A 167 -5.59 9.57 -5.84
CA LEU A 167 -6.25 10.85 -5.58
C LEU A 167 -5.33 12.04 -5.91
N GLY A 168 -4.07 11.98 -5.50
CA GLY A 168 -3.11 13.06 -5.67
C GLY A 168 -2.67 13.27 -7.11
N ALA A 169 -2.44 12.20 -7.88
CA ALA A 169 -1.95 12.31 -9.25
C ALA A 169 -3.08 12.35 -10.29
N VAL A 170 -4.19 11.62 -10.08
CA VAL A 170 -5.26 11.51 -11.08
C VAL A 170 -6.48 12.33 -10.71
N SER A 171 -6.96 12.25 -9.46
CA SER A 171 -8.17 13.00 -9.08
C SER A 171 -7.97 14.52 -9.09
N LEU A 172 -6.80 15.01 -8.64
CA LEU A 172 -6.51 16.44 -8.60
C LEU A 172 -6.21 17.03 -9.99
N PHE A 173 -5.44 16.32 -10.82
CA PHE A 173 -4.96 16.87 -12.10
C PHE A 173 -5.79 16.47 -13.31
N VAL A 174 -6.48 15.31 -13.28
CA VAL A 174 -7.25 14.81 -14.42
C VAL A 174 -8.75 14.82 -14.15
N GLY A 175 -9.14 14.50 -12.91
CA GLY A 175 -10.52 14.60 -12.43
C GLY A 175 -11.03 13.32 -11.74
N TRP A 176 -12.23 13.42 -11.19
CA TRP A 176 -12.82 12.33 -10.38
C TRP A 176 -13.17 11.07 -11.19
N LYS A 177 -13.68 11.23 -12.42
CA LYS A 177 -14.10 10.12 -13.30
C LYS A 177 -12.97 9.11 -13.55
N PRO A 178 -11.76 9.52 -13.99
CA PRO A 178 -10.66 8.58 -14.18
C PRO A 178 -10.18 7.95 -12.88
N ALA A 179 -10.21 8.66 -11.75
CA ALA A 179 -9.87 8.08 -10.45
C ALA A 179 -10.82 6.91 -10.10
N VAL A 180 -12.13 7.07 -10.30
CA VAL A 180 -13.13 6.00 -10.10
C VAL A 180 -12.90 4.84 -11.08
N ALA A 181 -12.55 5.13 -12.33
CA ALA A 181 -12.24 4.10 -13.31
C ALA A 181 -11.06 3.22 -12.88
N ILE A 182 -10.01 3.79 -12.28
CA ILE A 182 -8.88 3.01 -11.72
C ILE A 182 -9.38 2.06 -10.63
N TYR A 183 -10.20 2.53 -9.70
CA TYR A 183 -10.77 1.68 -8.64
C TYR A 183 -11.64 0.55 -9.21
N LEU A 184 -12.45 0.83 -10.24
CA LEU A 184 -13.26 -0.19 -10.91
C LEU A 184 -12.39 -1.24 -11.60
N ILE A 185 -11.32 -0.83 -12.28
CA ILE A 185 -10.37 -1.75 -12.92
C ILE A 185 -9.71 -2.64 -11.87
N ILE A 186 -9.25 -2.07 -10.75
CA ILE A 186 -8.62 -2.85 -9.68
C ILE A 186 -9.63 -3.79 -9.02
N PHE A 187 -10.86 -3.35 -8.79
CA PHE A 187 -11.90 -4.21 -8.22
C PHE A 187 -12.23 -5.39 -9.14
N ALA A 188 -12.38 -5.13 -10.45
CA ALA A 188 -12.56 -6.17 -11.45
C ALA A 188 -11.35 -7.13 -11.48
N LEU A 189 -10.14 -6.59 -11.37
CA LEU A 189 -8.92 -7.37 -11.32
C LEU A 189 -8.89 -8.33 -10.13
N VAL A 190 -9.15 -7.82 -8.92
CA VAL A 190 -9.20 -8.61 -7.70
C VAL A 190 -10.21 -9.74 -7.86
N PHE A 191 -11.36 -9.47 -8.50
CA PHE A 191 -12.36 -10.49 -8.78
C PHE A 191 -11.85 -11.59 -9.73
N VAL A 192 -11.28 -11.19 -10.88
CA VAL A 192 -10.76 -12.11 -11.91
C VAL A 192 -9.61 -12.93 -11.37
N VAL A 193 -8.65 -12.29 -10.70
CA VAL A 193 -7.48 -12.96 -10.10
C VAL A 193 -7.91 -13.91 -9.00
N GLY A 194 -8.84 -13.51 -8.12
CA GLY A 194 -9.35 -14.38 -7.05
C GLY A 194 -10.06 -15.62 -7.59
N ALA A 195 -10.91 -15.45 -8.60
CA ALA A 195 -11.60 -16.57 -9.24
C ALA A 195 -10.62 -17.48 -10.01
N GLY A 196 -9.63 -16.89 -10.69
CA GLY A 196 -8.58 -17.62 -11.41
C GLY A 196 -7.70 -18.45 -10.47
N LEU A 197 -7.22 -17.84 -9.37
CA LEU A 197 -6.44 -18.53 -8.34
C LEU A 197 -7.22 -19.68 -7.69
N ASN A 198 -8.51 -19.51 -7.44
CA ASN A 198 -9.36 -20.58 -6.93
C ASN A 198 -9.40 -21.78 -7.88
N LYS A 199 -9.48 -21.55 -9.20
CA LYS A 199 -9.51 -22.62 -10.20
C LYS A 199 -8.16 -23.32 -10.37
N ILE A 200 -7.06 -22.58 -10.25
CA ILE A 200 -5.69 -23.10 -10.49
C ILE A 200 -5.13 -23.82 -9.26
N MET A 201 -5.40 -23.32 -8.04
CA MET A 201 -4.81 -23.90 -6.84
C MET A 201 -5.56 -25.15 -6.36
N PRO A 202 -4.87 -26.28 -6.12
CA PRO A 202 -5.49 -27.53 -5.69
C PRO A 202 -5.99 -27.46 -4.22
N GLY A 203 -7.24 -27.88 -3.98
CA GLY A 203 -7.86 -27.94 -2.65
C GLY A 203 -9.31 -27.44 -2.65
N LYS A 204 -10.05 -27.63 -1.56
CA LYS A 204 -11.37 -27.03 -1.31
C LYS A 204 -11.29 -26.09 -0.11
N SER A 205 -12.12 -25.06 -0.07
CA SER A 205 -12.27 -24.24 1.14
C SER A 205 -12.79 -25.12 2.27
N THR A 206 -12.20 -25.02 3.46
CA THR A 206 -12.70 -25.76 4.62
C THR A 206 -14.04 -25.19 5.04
N GLY A 207 -15.10 -26.02 5.03
CA GLY A 207 -16.36 -25.67 5.66
C GLY A 207 -16.18 -25.66 7.18
N LEU A 208 -16.50 -24.55 7.84
CA LEU A 208 -16.48 -24.45 9.29
C LEU A 208 -17.86 -24.08 9.79
N VAL A 209 -18.32 -24.76 10.84
CA VAL A 209 -19.44 -24.32 11.65
C VAL A 209 -18.97 -23.09 12.43
N MET A 210 -19.28 -21.88 11.95
CA MET A 210 -18.97 -20.67 12.70
C MET A 210 -19.94 -20.57 13.88
N GLU A 211 -19.46 -20.89 15.08
CA GLU A 211 -20.16 -20.51 16.32
C GLU A 211 -20.23 -18.98 16.40
N MET A 212 -21.45 -18.45 16.34
CA MET A 212 -21.67 -17.00 16.31
C MET A 212 -21.61 -16.45 17.74
N PHE A 213 -20.51 -15.79 18.08
CA PHE A 213 -20.34 -15.18 19.40
C PHE A 213 -21.26 -13.96 19.60
N PRO A 214 -21.83 -13.74 20.80
CA PRO A 214 -22.57 -12.54 21.14
C PRO A 214 -21.70 -11.28 21.01
N PHE A 215 -22.30 -10.18 20.57
CA PHE A 215 -21.65 -8.85 20.62
C PHE A 215 -21.27 -8.54 22.06
N ARG A 216 -20.01 -8.12 22.28
CA ARG A 216 -19.51 -7.74 23.60
C ARG A 216 -19.03 -6.29 23.56
N MET A 217 -19.16 -5.60 24.68
CA MET A 217 -18.61 -4.25 24.81
C MET A 217 -17.09 -4.37 24.91
N PRO A 218 -16.31 -3.73 24.01
CA PRO A 218 -14.87 -3.92 23.97
C PRO A 218 -14.21 -3.21 25.17
N MET A 219 -13.27 -3.90 25.83
CA MET A 219 -12.56 -3.35 26.98
C MET A 219 -11.34 -2.56 26.51
N MET A 220 -11.28 -1.26 26.78
CA MET A 220 -10.20 -0.39 26.26
C MET A 220 -8.80 -0.85 26.66
N SER A 221 -8.63 -1.41 27.85
CA SER A 221 -7.35 -1.98 28.30
C SER A 221 -6.85 -3.12 27.40
N ASN A 222 -7.75 -3.95 26.87
CA ASN A 222 -7.40 -5.02 25.95
C ASN A 222 -7.07 -4.47 24.57
N ILE A 223 -7.85 -3.51 24.08
CA ILE A 223 -7.59 -2.83 22.80
C ILE A 223 -6.20 -2.20 22.80
N LEU A 224 -5.86 -1.41 23.83
CA LEU A 224 -4.55 -0.76 23.93
C LEU A 224 -3.41 -1.77 24.03
N LYS A 225 -3.54 -2.82 24.86
CA LYS A 225 -2.52 -3.88 24.96
C LYS A 225 -2.31 -4.59 23.63
N LYS A 226 -3.38 -5.04 22.97
CA LYS A 226 -3.31 -5.71 21.66
C LYS A 226 -2.67 -4.81 20.61
N THR A 227 -3.07 -3.55 20.58
CA THR A 227 -2.51 -2.54 19.67
C THR A 227 -1.03 -2.36 19.91
N TRP A 228 -0.59 -2.22 21.17
CA TRP A 228 0.81 -2.05 21.52
C TRP A 228 1.68 -3.26 21.15
N TYR A 229 1.24 -4.48 21.44
CA TYR A 229 1.99 -5.69 21.08
C TYR A 229 2.16 -5.83 19.57
N ARG A 230 1.08 -5.68 18.79
CA ARG A 230 1.12 -5.76 17.33
C ARG A 230 1.94 -4.63 16.70
N PHE A 231 1.81 -3.43 17.25
CA PHE A 231 2.57 -2.25 16.81
C PHE A 231 4.06 -2.42 17.08
N LYS A 232 4.44 -2.91 18.27
CA LYS A 232 5.83 -3.19 18.63
C LYS A 232 6.47 -4.16 17.62
N ASP A 233 5.81 -5.28 17.35
CA ASP A 233 6.30 -6.27 16.37
C ASP A 233 6.48 -5.67 14.98
N PHE A 234 5.55 -4.81 14.54
CA PHE A 234 5.67 -4.09 13.28
C PHE A 234 6.89 -3.16 13.27
N VAL A 235 7.10 -2.36 14.33
CA VAL A 235 8.23 -1.42 14.40
C VAL A 235 9.56 -2.16 14.34
N PHE A 236 9.74 -3.26 15.08
CA PHE A 236 10.99 -4.03 15.06
C PHE A 236 11.33 -4.61 13.68
N VAL A 237 10.32 -4.94 12.87
CA VAL A 237 10.53 -5.52 11.53
C VAL A 237 10.65 -4.43 10.46
N ALA A 238 9.77 -3.44 10.46
CA ALA A 238 9.67 -2.45 9.40
C ALA A 238 10.68 -1.31 9.54
N PHE A 239 10.98 -0.87 10.76
CA PHE A 239 11.87 0.28 11.00
C PHE A 239 13.27 0.08 10.42
N PRO A 240 13.97 -1.06 10.65
CA PRO A 240 15.31 -1.27 10.08
C PRO A 240 15.30 -1.32 8.56
N ILE A 241 14.26 -1.92 7.98
CA ILE A 241 14.11 -2.05 6.52
C ILE A 241 13.93 -0.66 5.88
N VAL A 242 13.11 0.20 6.48
CA VAL A 242 12.88 1.57 5.98
C VAL A 242 14.15 2.41 6.11
N LEU A 243 14.85 2.34 7.24
CA LEU A 243 16.07 3.10 7.47
C LEU A 243 17.18 2.72 6.48
N VAL A 244 17.45 1.43 6.31
CA VAL A 244 18.43 0.93 5.33
C VAL A 244 17.99 1.27 3.91
N GLY A 245 16.70 1.13 3.60
CA GLY A 245 16.14 1.50 2.30
C GLY A 245 16.38 2.97 1.96
N SER A 246 16.18 3.87 2.91
CA SER A 246 16.42 5.30 2.73
C SER A 246 17.90 5.65 2.57
N MET A 247 18.80 4.98 3.31
CA MET A 247 20.25 5.13 3.12
C MET A 247 20.70 4.70 1.72
N VAL A 248 20.23 3.52 1.28
CA VAL A 248 20.53 3.00 -0.06
C VAL A 248 20.00 3.97 -1.12
N LEU A 249 18.77 4.46 -0.96
CA LEU A 249 18.16 5.44 -1.86
C LEU A 249 19.00 6.72 -1.96
N GLY A 250 19.39 7.30 -0.83
CA GLY A 250 20.25 8.49 -0.78
C GLY A 250 21.60 8.26 -1.47
N GLY A 251 22.19 7.08 -1.27
CA GLY A 251 23.42 6.65 -1.94
C GLY A 251 23.28 6.59 -3.46
N LEU A 252 22.21 5.98 -3.96
CA LEU A 252 21.93 5.91 -5.40
C LEU A 252 21.63 7.29 -6.01
N TYR A 253 21.00 8.18 -5.24
CA TYR A 253 20.68 9.54 -5.66
C TYR A 253 21.93 10.41 -5.80
N GLU A 254 22.74 10.48 -4.75
CA GLU A 254 23.96 11.31 -4.74
C GLU A 254 25.06 10.78 -5.66
N SER A 255 25.11 9.47 -5.92
CA SER A 255 26.08 8.87 -6.85
C SER A 255 25.72 9.02 -8.33
N GLY A 256 24.52 9.53 -8.66
CA GLY A 256 24.05 9.66 -10.05
C GLY A 256 23.78 8.32 -10.75
N TYR A 257 23.93 7.18 -10.06
CA TYR A 257 23.64 5.85 -10.59
C TYR A 257 22.17 5.63 -10.90
N LEU A 258 21.30 6.52 -10.39
CA LEU A 258 19.87 6.56 -10.71
C LEU A 258 19.63 6.44 -12.22
N TRP A 259 20.28 7.27 -13.02
CA TRP A 259 20.08 7.31 -14.48
C TRP A 259 20.61 6.05 -15.19
N LYS A 260 21.66 5.42 -14.67
CA LYS A 260 22.15 4.14 -15.19
C LYS A 260 21.14 3.01 -14.97
N LEU A 261 20.42 3.02 -13.85
CA LEU A 261 19.35 2.06 -13.54
C LEU A 261 18.08 2.29 -14.39
N ALA A 262 17.84 3.49 -14.90
CA ALA A 262 16.74 3.75 -15.84
C ALA A 262 16.98 3.13 -17.22
N SER A 263 18.23 3.10 -17.70
CA SER A 263 18.56 2.68 -19.07
C SER A 263 18.11 1.26 -19.48
N PRO A 264 18.19 0.21 -18.63
CA PRO A 264 17.65 -1.11 -18.98
C PRO A 264 16.11 -1.19 -18.92
N LEU A 265 15.45 -0.24 -18.26
CA LEU A 265 13.99 -0.23 -18.06
C LEU A 265 13.27 0.70 -19.05
N SER A 266 13.99 1.58 -19.75
CA SER A 266 13.43 2.46 -20.78
C SER A 266 12.62 1.73 -21.87
N PRO A 267 13.00 0.55 -22.42
CA PRO A 267 12.19 -0.08 -23.47
C PRO A 267 10.82 -0.54 -22.96
N ILE A 268 10.72 -0.89 -21.68
CA ILE A 268 9.44 -1.30 -21.07
C ILE A 268 8.63 -0.05 -20.69
N VAL A 269 9.25 0.92 -20.02
CA VAL A 269 8.56 2.09 -19.49
C VAL A 269 8.17 3.08 -20.60
N GLU A 270 9.10 3.44 -21.48
CA GLU A 270 8.84 4.38 -22.57
C GLU A 270 8.19 3.68 -23.76
N GLY A 271 8.64 2.45 -24.09
CA GLY A 271 8.12 1.70 -25.24
C GLY A 271 6.75 1.06 -25.00
N TRP A 272 6.58 0.29 -23.92
CA TRP A 272 5.34 -0.46 -23.69
C TRP A 272 4.29 0.33 -22.91
N LEU A 273 4.71 1.11 -21.91
CA LEU A 273 3.80 1.91 -21.09
C LEU A 273 3.57 3.33 -21.63
N GLY A 274 4.45 3.85 -22.50
CA GLY A 274 4.34 5.22 -23.01
C GLY A 274 4.58 6.30 -21.94
N LEU A 275 5.26 5.94 -20.85
CA LEU A 275 5.58 6.83 -19.74
C LEU A 275 6.97 7.43 -19.94
N PRO A 276 7.24 8.68 -19.52
CA PRO A 276 8.58 9.25 -19.57
C PRO A 276 9.54 8.48 -18.64
N ALA A 277 10.84 8.40 -18.99
CA ALA A 277 11.88 7.71 -18.20
C ALA A 277 11.86 8.04 -16.70
N VAL A 278 11.53 9.29 -16.34
CA VAL A 278 11.45 9.74 -14.93
C VAL A 278 10.43 8.94 -14.14
N ALA A 279 9.30 8.57 -14.75
CA ALA A 279 8.29 7.75 -14.10
C ALA A 279 8.74 6.28 -13.91
N GLY A 280 9.64 5.80 -14.76
CA GLY A 280 10.29 4.50 -14.57
C GLY A 280 11.14 4.49 -13.29
N LEU A 281 11.92 5.55 -13.08
CA LEU A 281 12.71 5.73 -11.86
C LEU A 281 11.81 5.77 -10.63
N THR A 282 10.73 6.56 -10.64
CA THR A 282 9.82 6.65 -9.50
C THR A 282 9.15 5.31 -9.19
N LEU A 283 8.80 4.49 -10.20
CA LEU A 283 8.24 3.15 -9.99
C LEU A 283 9.22 2.18 -9.30
N ILE A 284 10.51 2.24 -9.66
CA ILE A 284 11.55 1.42 -9.02
C ILE A 284 11.71 1.81 -7.55
N PHE A 285 11.82 3.11 -7.26
CA PHE A 285 12.02 3.57 -5.89
C PHE A 285 10.77 3.50 -5.04
N ALA A 286 9.59 3.55 -5.65
CA ALA A 286 8.32 3.30 -5.00
C ALA A 286 8.24 1.88 -4.38
N VAL A 287 9.11 0.93 -4.80
CA VAL A 287 9.23 -0.38 -4.14
C VAL A 287 9.75 -0.23 -2.72
N LEU A 288 10.71 0.67 -2.47
CA LEU A 288 11.20 0.93 -1.11
C LEU A 288 10.07 1.49 -0.24
N ARG A 289 9.33 2.45 -0.80
CA ARG A 289 8.33 3.22 -0.07
C ARG A 289 7.30 3.81 -1.03
N LYS A 290 6.05 3.33 -0.96
CA LYS A 290 5.03 3.63 -1.98
C LYS A 290 4.52 5.07 -1.90
N GLU A 291 4.47 5.65 -0.70
CA GLU A 291 4.10 7.04 -0.47
C GLU A 291 5.09 8.03 -1.10
N LEU A 292 6.35 7.64 -1.32
CA LEU A 292 7.34 8.47 -2.00
C LEU A 292 7.12 8.54 -3.50
N ALA A 293 6.28 7.68 -4.10
CA ALA A 293 6.12 7.63 -5.54
C ALA A 293 5.68 8.98 -6.13
N LEU A 294 4.74 9.67 -5.48
CA LEU A 294 4.26 10.97 -5.94
C LEU A 294 5.24 12.08 -5.59
N GLN A 295 5.82 12.05 -4.37
CA GLN A 295 6.81 13.04 -3.95
C GLN A 295 8.08 13.01 -4.81
N LEU A 296 8.59 11.82 -5.15
CA LEU A 296 9.72 11.64 -6.05
C LEU A 296 9.38 12.09 -7.47
N LEU A 297 8.15 11.85 -7.93
CA LEU A 297 7.72 12.33 -9.24
C LEU A 297 7.69 13.86 -9.31
N VAL A 298 7.15 14.53 -8.29
CA VAL A 298 7.13 16.00 -8.21
C VAL A 298 8.55 16.57 -8.07
N THR A 299 9.37 16.02 -7.19
CA THR A 299 10.73 16.51 -6.97
C THR A 299 11.60 16.36 -8.22
N LEU A 300 11.52 15.21 -8.92
CA LEU A 300 12.24 15.02 -10.18
C LEU A 300 11.69 15.91 -11.30
N ALA A 301 10.38 16.17 -11.33
CA ALA A 301 9.79 17.12 -12.27
C ALA A 301 10.32 18.56 -12.06
N VAL A 302 10.41 19.00 -10.80
CA VAL A 302 10.98 20.32 -10.44
C VAL A 302 12.46 20.42 -10.83
N VAL A 303 13.25 19.36 -10.66
CA VAL A 303 14.66 19.36 -11.05
C VAL A 303 14.84 19.44 -12.57
N MET A 304 14.00 18.74 -13.34
CA MET A 304 14.13 18.68 -14.80
C MET A 304 13.54 19.90 -15.53
N TYR A 305 12.46 20.49 -15.00
CA TYR A 305 11.71 21.57 -15.67
C TYR A 305 11.72 22.90 -14.90
N GLY A 306 12.37 22.96 -13.73
CA GLY A 306 12.50 24.17 -12.91
C GLY A 306 11.39 24.36 -11.88
N GLY A 307 11.56 25.39 -11.03
CA GLY A 307 10.73 25.67 -9.84
C GLY A 307 9.23 25.95 -10.08
N GLY A 308 8.78 26.02 -11.34
CA GLY A 308 7.38 26.20 -11.73
C GLY A 308 6.57 24.89 -11.83
N ALA A 309 7.22 23.72 -11.77
CA ALA A 309 6.58 22.41 -11.98
C ALA A 309 5.79 21.90 -10.76
N LYS A 310 4.81 22.68 -10.27
CA LYS A 310 3.78 22.17 -9.35
C LYS A 310 2.68 21.41 -10.11
N ASP A 311 2.49 21.72 -11.38
CA ASP A 311 1.55 21.05 -12.26
C ASP A 311 2.20 19.85 -12.95
N LEU A 312 1.82 18.64 -12.54
CA LEU A 312 2.29 17.40 -13.17
C LEU A 312 1.93 17.34 -14.67
N LEU A 313 0.92 18.10 -15.10
CA LEU A 313 0.45 18.18 -16.49
C LEU A 313 1.45 18.85 -17.44
N LEU A 314 2.41 19.62 -16.92
CA LEU A 314 3.49 20.18 -17.74
C LEU A 314 4.49 19.11 -18.19
N PHE A 315 4.54 17.98 -17.49
CA PHE A 315 5.48 16.90 -17.72
C PHE A 315 4.82 15.62 -18.27
N MET A 316 3.59 15.34 -17.83
CA MET A 316 2.85 14.15 -18.20
C MET A 316 1.47 14.49 -18.74
N THR A 317 1.07 13.81 -19.81
CA THR A 317 -0.32 13.90 -20.28
C THR A 317 -1.28 13.29 -19.27
N PRO A 318 -2.57 13.70 -19.27
CA PRO A 318 -3.61 13.06 -18.45
C PRO A 318 -3.64 11.54 -18.56
N ALA A 319 -3.46 11.02 -19.78
CA ALA A 319 -3.36 9.59 -20.07
C ALA A 319 -2.16 8.93 -19.36
N GLN A 320 -0.99 9.58 -19.38
CA GLN A 320 0.21 9.08 -18.71
C GLN A 320 0.06 9.06 -17.19
N LEU A 321 -0.58 10.07 -16.59
CA LEU A 321 -0.88 10.08 -15.16
C LEU A 321 -1.81 8.92 -14.75
N PHE A 322 -2.82 8.65 -15.58
CA PHE A 322 -3.72 7.51 -15.37
C PHE A 322 -2.96 6.18 -15.41
N VAL A 323 -2.15 5.95 -16.46
CA VAL A 323 -1.36 4.72 -16.63
C VAL A 323 -0.35 4.57 -15.49
N TYR A 324 0.32 5.66 -15.11
CA TYR A 324 1.26 5.68 -13.99
C TYR A 324 0.60 5.27 -12.67
N ALA A 325 -0.55 5.88 -12.33
CA ALA A 325 -1.25 5.57 -11.09
C ALA A 325 -1.78 4.13 -11.07
N LEU A 326 -2.32 3.66 -12.20
CA LEU A 326 -2.80 2.28 -12.36
C LEU A 326 -1.65 1.28 -12.17
N VAL A 327 -0.52 1.51 -12.84
CA VAL A 327 0.65 0.63 -12.76
C VAL A 327 1.27 0.67 -11.38
N ASN A 328 1.45 1.86 -10.79
CA ASN A 328 2.01 1.98 -9.44
C ASN A 328 1.17 1.23 -8.39
N THR A 329 -0.15 1.18 -8.60
CA THR A 329 -1.09 0.48 -7.72
C THR A 329 -0.99 -1.03 -7.85
N ILE A 330 -0.85 -1.56 -9.07
CA ILE A 330 -0.83 -3.00 -9.35
C ILE A 330 0.57 -3.60 -9.19
N TYR A 331 1.61 -2.82 -9.47
CA TYR A 331 3.01 -3.22 -9.43
C TYR A 331 3.47 -3.63 -8.02
N ILE A 332 4.69 -4.21 -7.96
CA ILE A 332 5.38 -4.74 -6.78
C ILE A 332 4.97 -4.03 -5.48
N PRO A 333 4.57 -4.78 -4.44
CA PRO A 333 4.26 -4.21 -3.14
C PRO A 333 5.55 -3.68 -2.46
N CYS A 334 5.43 -2.86 -1.41
CA CYS A 334 6.62 -2.27 -0.80
C CYS A 334 7.57 -3.33 -0.19
N VAL A 335 8.86 -3.00 -0.01
CA VAL A 335 9.87 -3.94 0.56
C VAL A 335 9.42 -4.56 1.87
N ALA A 336 8.77 -3.78 2.74
CA ALA A 336 8.20 -4.31 3.99
C ALA A 336 7.17 -5.43 3.72
N THR A 337 6.34 -5.26 2.70
CA THR A 337 5.36 -6.28 2.29
C THR A 337 6.07 -7.51 1.69
N ILE A 338 7.12 -7.31 0.90
CA ILE A 338 7.93 -8.41 0.32
C ILE A 338 8.57 -9.25 1.44
N ALA A 339 9.19 -8.60 2.42
CA ALA A 339 9.81 -9.26 3.56
C ALA A 339 8.80 -10.10 4.36
N VAL A 340 7.60 -9.54 4.58
CA VAL A 340 6.52 -10.21 5.30
C VAL A 340 5.93 -11.36 4.48
N LEU A 341 5.74 -11.20 3.16
CA LEU A 341 5.34 -12.31 2.26
C LEU A 341 6.33 -13.47 2.32
N GLY A 342 7.63 -13.17 2.28
CA GLY A 342 8.69 -14.17 2.39
C GLY A 342 8.66 -14.91 3.72
N ARG A 343 8.42 -14.18 4.82
CA ARG A 343 8.31 -14.75 6.17
C ARG A 343 7.04 -15.60 6.37
N GLU A 344 5.89 -15.18 5.82
CA GLU A 344 4.60 -15.85 6.06
C GLU A 344 4.32 -17.03 5.09
N LEU A 345 4.70 -16.91 3.82
CA LEU A 345 4.37 -17.89 2.78
C LEU A 345 5.58 -18.71 2.30
N GLY A 346 6.79 -18.29 2.67
CA GLY A 346 8.05 -18.77 2.13
C GLY A 346 8.46 -18.03 0.85
N TRP A 347 9.77 -17.87 0.67
CA TRP A 347 10.35 -17.09 -0.44
C TRP A 347 9.90 -17.57 -1.83
N LYS A 348 9.73 -18.88 -2.06
CA LYS A 348 9.26 -19.41 -3.35
C LYS A 348 7.90 -18.83 -3.76
N ARG A 349 6.95 -18.75 -2.83
CA ARG A 349 5.61 -18.21 -3.09
C ARG A 349 5.63 -16.69 -3.15
N ALA A 350 6.44 -16.05 -2.31
CA ALA A 350 6.62 -14.60 -2.35
C ALA A 350 7.14 -14.13 -3.73
N PHE A 351 8.16 -14.79 -4.27
CA PHE A 351 8.66 -14.52 -5.62
C PHE A 351 7.61 -14.81 -6.70
N GLY A 352 6.82 -15.88 -6.56
CA GLY A 352 5.71 -16.16 -7.45
C GLY A 352 4.65 -15.05 -7.47
N ILE A 353 4.26 -14.54 -6.29
CA ILE A 353 3.31 -13.42 -6.16
C ILE A 353 3.88 -12.15 -6.78
N MET A 354 5.16 -11.83 -6.53
CA MET A 354 5.81 -10.65 -7.11
C MET A 354 5.92 -10.74 -8.63
N ALA A 355 6.38 -11.88 -9.17
CA ALA A 355 6.47 -12.08 -10.61
C ALA A 355 5.08 -11.94 -11.26
N PHE A 356 4.05 -12.49 -10.62
CA PHE A 356 2.67 -12.38 -11.07
C PHE A 356 2.18 -10.92 -11.09
N THR A 357 2.38 -10.15 -10.01
CA THR A 357 1.93 -8.75 -9.94
C THR A 357 2.70 -7.83 -10.90
N ILE A 358 4.00 -8.06 -11.11
CA ILE A 358 4.81 -7.34 -12.12
C ILE A 358 4.24 -7.59 -13.52
N THR A 359 4.09 -8.86 -13.88
CA THR A 359 3.61 -9.26 -15.22
C THR A 359 2.23 -8.67 -15.49
N LEU A 360 1.36 -8.75 -14.48
CA LEU A 360 0.01 -8.22 -14.55
C LEU A 360 0.02 -6.69 -14.64
N ALA A 361 0.88 -5.99 -13.90
CA ALA A 361 1.01 -4.53 -13.99
C ALA A 361 1.48 -4.05 -15.37
N ILE A 362 2.46 -4.73 -15.96
CA ILE A 362 2.99 -4.39 -17.30
C ILE A 362 1.92 -4.66 -18.37
N LEU A 363 1.22 -5.79 -18.30
CA LEU A 363 0.17 -6.13 -19.26
C LEU A 363 -0.97 -5.11 -19.21
N ILE A 364 -1.51 -4.82 -18.03
CA ILE A 364 -2.67 -3.94 -17.89
C ILE A 364 -2.28 -2.48 -18.12
N GLY A 365 -1.10 -2.07 -17.67
CA GLY A 365 -0.55 -0.75 -17.96
C GLY A 365 -0.38 -0.49 -19.47
N GLY A 366 0.19 -1.46 -20.20
CA GLY A 366 0.33 -1.36 -21.65
C GLY A 366 -1.00 -1.39 -22.40
N ILE A 367 -1.94 -2.23 -21.97
CA ILE A 367 -3.31 -2.25 -22.53
C ILE A 367 -3.99 -0.90 -22.30
N ALA A 368 -3.93 -0.36 -21.07
CA ALA A 368 -4.52 0.93 -20.74
C ALA A 368 -3.89 2.07 -21.57
N SER A 369 -2.56 2.08 -21.71
CA SER A 369 -1.83 3.08 -22.52
C SER A 369 -2.31 3.09 -23.98
N ARG A 370 -2.46 1.91 -24.59
CA ARG A 370 -2.94 1.78 -25.98
C ARG A 370 -4.42 2.12 -26.15
N ILE A 371 -5.28 1.68 -25.23
CA ILE A 371 -6.72 1.97 -25.29
C ILE A 371 -6.99 3.46 -25.15
N ILE A 372 -6.32 4.12 -24.20
CA ILE A 372 -6.49 5.57 -23.98
C ILE A 372 -5.92 6.36 -25.16
N GLY A 373 -4.77 5.95 -25.70
CA GLY A 373 -4.20 6.54 -26.91
C GLY A 373 -5.07 6.38 -28.17
N TYR A 374 -5.82 5.28 -28.29
CA TYR A 374 -6.69 5.03 -29.45
C TYR A 374 -8.04 5.75 -29.36
N TYR A 375 -8.60 5.88 -28.16
CA TYR A 375 -9.94 6.46 -27.97
C TYR A 375 -9.96 7.93 -27.52
N HIS A 376 -8.80 8.57 -27.28
CA HIS A 376 -8.71 9.96 -26.77
C HIS A 376 -9.68 10.20 -25.58
N LEU A 377 -9.78 9.23 -24.67
CA LEU A 377 -10.77 9.23 -23.59
C LEU A 377 -10.47 10.25 -22.47
N LEU A 378 -9.31 10.92 -22.50
CA LEU A 378 -8.80 11.81 -21.45
C LEU A 378 -8.02 12.99 -22.02
#